data_AF-D8IPR1-F1
#
_entry.id   AF-D8IPR1-F1
#
_cell.length_a   1.000
_cell.length_b   1.000
_cell.length_c   1.000
_cell.angle_alpha   90.00
_cell.angle_beta   90.00
_cell.angle_gamma   90.00
#
_symmetry.space_group_name_H-M   'P 1'
#
loop_
_entity.id
_entity.type
_entity.pdbx_description
1 polymer ?
#
loop_
_entity_poly.entity_id
_entity_poly.type
_entity_poly.pdbx_seq_one_letter_code
_entity_poly.pdbx_strand_id
1 'polypeptide(L)' 'MSTVGTGVLLVGLAVMVAAQVYVTLKTFTVSASKGVLCFVIPGYAFLIAKRHGFYGKFLLAYILGILGMVIGGGILS' A
#
# COMPACT_ATOMS: atom_id res chain seq x y z
N MET A 1 22.06 -7.67 13.08
CA MET A 1 20.82 -7.18 12.44
C MET A 1 20.52 -5.81 13.01
N SER A 2 20.51 -4.76 12.20
CA SER A 2 20.29 -3.40 12.70
C SER A 2 18.81 -3.22 13.07
N THR A 3 18.52 -2.97 14.34
CA THR A 3 17.16 -2.69 14.85
C THR A 3 16.49 -1.57 14.04
N VAL A 4 17.29 -0.60 13.59
CA VAL A 4 16.85 0.51 12.75
C VAL A 4 16.38 0.04 11.37
N GLY A 5 17.16 -0.80 10.68
CA GLY A 5 16.76 -1.33 9.36
C GLY A 5 15.48 -2.17 9.43
N THR A 6 15.34 -2.97 10.49
CA THR A 6 14.13 -3.78 10.73
C THR A 6 12.92 -2.89 10.99
N GLY A 7 13.09 -1.83 11.79
CA GLY A 7 12.02 -0.85 12.06
C GLY A 7 11.56 -0.13 10.79
N VAL A 8 12.49 0.33 9.96
CA VAL A 8 12.18 1.04 8.70
C VAL A 8 11.46 0.12 7.71
N LEU A 9 11.86 -1.16 7.60
CA LEU A 9 11.16 -2.17 6.81
C LEU A 9 9.71 -2.37 7.26
N LEU A 10 9.50 -2.53 8.57
CA LEU A 10 8.15 -2.75 9.14
C LEU A 10 7.25 -1.53 8.95
N VAL A 11 7.80 -0.32 9.08
CA VAL A 11 7.05 0.93 8.80
C VAL A 11 6.68 1.01 7.32
N GLY A 12 7.62 0.71 6.41
CA GLY A 12 7.35 0.67 4.98
C GLY A 12 6.23 -0.32 4.62
N LEU A 13 6.31 -1.53 5.18
CA LEU A 13 5.27 -2.56 5.04
C LEU A 13 3.91 -2.06 5.57
N ALA A 14 3.89 -1.49 6.78
CA ALA A 14 2.67 -1.00 7.41
C ALA A 14 2.00 0.10 6.57
N VAL A 15 2.78 1.00 5.97
CA VAL A 15 2.26 2.05 5.07
C VAL A 15 1.64 1.43 3.82
N MET A 16 2.27 0.43 3.20
CA MET A 16 1.68 -0.27 2.04
C MET A 16 0.38 -0.98 2.40
N VAL A 17 0.35 -1.69 3.53
CA VAL A 17 -0.86 -2.38 4.03
C VAL A 17 -1.96 -1.36 4.32
N ALA A 18 -1.66 -0.25 4.98
CA ALA A 18 -2.63 0.81 5.25
C ALA A 18 -3.21 1.42 3.96
N ALA A 19 -2.37 1.65 2.95
CA ALA A 19 -2.81 2.13 1.64
C ALA A 19 -3.75 1.13 0.94
N GLN A 20 -3.42 -0.16 1.00
CA GLN A 20 -4.21 -1.25 0.44
C GLN A 20 -5.57 -1.37 1.14
N VAL A 21 -5.59 -1.31 2.48
CA VAL A 21 -6.82 -1.33 3.29
C VAL A 21 -7.67 -0.10 3.00
N TYR A 22 -7.08 1.09 2.89
CA TYR A 22 -7.79 2.32 2.57
C TYR A 22 -8.54 2.20 1.23
N VAL A 23 -7.86 1.76 0.17
CA VAL A 23 -8.49 1.58 -1.16
C VAL A 23 -9.56 0.51 -1.12
N THR A 24 -9.30 -0.59 -0.43
CA THR A 24 -10.26 -1.68 -0.23
C THR A 24 -11.55 -1.15 0.39
N LEU A 25 -11.47 -0.51 1.56
CA LEU A 25 -12.63 0.05 2.26
C LEU A 25 -13.40 1.06 1.40
N LYS A 26 -12.67 1.94 0.72
CA LYS A 26 -13.29 2.94 -0.17
C LYS A 26 -13.95 2.31 -1.40
N THR A 27 -13.49 1.15 -1.83
CA THR A 27 -14.10 0.41 -2.94
C THR A 27 -15.31 -0.39 -2.46
N PHE A 28 -15.27 -0.93 -1.24
CA PHE A 28 -16.39 -1.65 -0.62
C PHE A 28 -17.67 -0.81 -0.52
N THR A 29 -17.56 0.52 -0.32
CA THR A 29 -18.73 1.41 -0.29
C THR A 29 -19.45 1.52 -1.64
N VAL A 30 -18.76 1.19 -2.75
CA VAL A 30 -19.32 1.23 -4.10
C VAL A 30 -19.68 -0.18 -4.59
N SER A 31 -18.82 -1.15 -4.30
CA SER A 31 -18.99 -2.54 -4.74
C SER A 31 -18.16 -3.48 -3.89
N ALA A 32 -18.82 -4.38 -3.16
CA ALA A 32 -18.16 -5.36 -2.29
C ALA A 32 -17.24 -6.32 -3.05
N SER A 33 -17.67 -6.84 -4.20
CA SER A 33 -16.86 -7.75 -5.02
C SER A 33 -15.57 -7.11 -5.50
N LYS A 34 -15.63 -5.85 -5.93
CA LYS A 34 -14.45 -5.08 -6.33
C LYS A 34 -13.56 -4.74 -5.13
N GLY A 35 -14.15 -4.51 -3.95
CA GLY A 35 -13.41 -4.32 -2.70
C GLY A 35 -12.54 -5.52 -2.36
N VAL A 36 -13.10 -6.74 -2.41
CA VAL A 36 -12.32 -7.97 -2.19
C VAL A 36 -11.18 -8.10 -3.19
N LEU A 37 -11.44 -7.83 -4.48
CA LEU A 37 -10.41 -7.86 -5.52
C LEU A 37 -9.29 -6.83 -5.27
N CYS A 38 -9.63 -5.63 -4.79
CA CYS A 38 -8.64 -4.62 -4.39
C CYS A 38 -7.75 -5.11 -3.24
N PHE A 39 -8.30 -5.86 -2.29
CA PHE A 39 -7.55 -6.37 -1.15
C PHE A 39 -6.53 -7.44 -1.56
N VAL A 40 -6.99 -8.42 -2.35
CA VAL A 40 -6.18 -9.58 -2.76
C VAL A 40 -5.18 -9.21 -3.85
N ILE A 41 -5.57 -8.34 -4.78
CA ILE A 41 -4.76 -8.00 -5.96
C ILE A 41 -4.39 -6.51 -5.90
N PRO A 42 -3.18 -6.14 -5.43
CA PRO A 42 -2.75 -4.74 -5.36
C PRO A 42 -2.73 -4.03 -6.72
N GLY A 43 -2.46 -4.75 -7.81
CA GLY A 43 -2.58 -4.20 -9.17
C GLY A 43 -4.01 -3.77 -9.52
N TYR A 44 -5.02 -4.46 -8.98
CA TYR A 44 -6.43 -4.11 -9.19
C TYR A 44 -6.84 -2.87 -8.40
N ALA A 45 -6.34 -2.72 -7.18
CA ALA A 45 -6.51 -1.51 -6.36
C ALA A 45 -6.04 -0.25 -7.11
N PHE A 46 -4.92 -0.35 -7.84
CA PHE A 46 -4.38 0.75 -8.65
C PHE A 46 -5.33 1.17 -9.78
N LEU A 47 -5.87 0.20 -10.52
CA LEU A 47 -6.82 0.45 -11.61
C LEU A 47 -8.11 1.09 -11.10
N ILE A 48 -8.64 0.59 -9.98
CA ILE A 48 -9.85 1.15 -9.35
C ILE A 48 -9.60 2.54 -8.79
N ALA A 49 -8.47 2.77 -8.13
CA ALA A 49 -8.13 4.09 -7.62
C ALA A 49 -8.03 5.14 -8.73
N LYS A 50 -7.50 4.76 -9.90
CA LYS A 50 -7.49 5.59 -11.10
C LYS A 50 -8.90 5.84 -11.64
N ARG A 51 -9.72 4.80 -11.73
CA ARG A 51 -11.10 4.90 -12.23
C ARG A 51 -12.01 5.79 -11.37
N HIS A 52 -11.81 5.79 -10.06
CA HIS A 52 -12.64 6.51 -9.10
C HIS A 52 -11.98 7.80 -8.55
N GLY A 53 -10.88 8.26 -9.16
CA GLY A 53 -10.30 9.58 -8.89
C GLY A 53 -9.56 9.75 -7.56
N PHE A 54 -9.22 8.67 -6.86
CA PHE A 54 -8.46 8.74 -5.59
C PHE A 54 -7.03 8.18 -5.69
N TYR A 55 -6.58 7.96 -6.92
CA TYR A 55 -5.26 7.46 -7.28
C TYR A 55 -4.10 8.22 -6.65
N GLY A 56 -4.12 9.56 -6.64
CA GLY A 56 -2.98 10.35 -6.18
C GLY A 56 -2.58 10.04 -4.73
N LYS A 57 -3.56 9.96 -3.81
CA LYS A 57 -3.31 9.66 -2.39
C LYS A 57 -2.84 8.22 -2.19
N PHE A 58 -3.44 7.27 -2.92
CA PHE A 58 -3.05 5.87 -2.87
C PHE A 58 -1.62 5.67 -3.38
N LEU A 59 -1.32 6.21 -4.57
CA LEU A 59 -0.02 6.10 -5.21
C LEU A 59 1.09 6.65 -4.31
N LEU A 60 0.87 7.84 -3.74
CA LEU A 60 1.84 8.49 -2.85
C LEU A 60 2.14 7.61 -1.64
N ALA A 61 1.09 7.11 -0.95
CA ALA A 61 1.27 6.21 0.19
C ALA A 61 1.97 4.91 -0.22
N TYR A 62 1.60 4.33 -1.36
CA TYR A 62 2.19 3.09 -1.86
C TYR A 62 3.68 3.26 -2.20
N ILE A 63 4.06 4.37 -2.85
CA ILE A 63 5.45 4.71 -3.16
C ILE A 63 6.25 4.94 -1.87
N LEU A 64 5.71 5.67 -0.90
CA LEU A 64 6.37 5.87 0.40
C LEU A 64 6.63 4.54 1.11
N GLY A 65 5.67 3.61 1.08
CA GLY A 65 5.84 2.28 1.63
C GLY A 65 6.94 1.47 0.93
N ILE A 66 6.99 1.51 -0.40
CA ILE A 66 8.06 0.88 -1.19
C ILE A 66 9.42 1.49 -0.84
N LEU A 67 9.53 2.82 -0.78
CA LEU A 67 10.78 3.49 -0.40
C LEU A 67 11.23 3.09 1.00
N GLY A 68 10.31 3.01 1.96
CA GLY A 68 10.60 2.51 3.31
C GLY A 68 11.15 1.08 3.28
N MET A 69 10.56 0.19 2.48
CA MET A 69 11.08 -1.18 2.33
C MET A 69 12.47 -1.23 1.68
N VAL A 70 12.72 -0.44 0.65
CA VAL A 70 14.02 -0.39 -0.04
C VAL A 70 15.11 0.16 0.87
N ILE A 71 14.83 1.27 1.56
CA ILE A 71 15.78 1.89 2.50
C ILE A 71 16.04 0.95 3.67
N GLY A 72 14.98 0.40 4.28
CA GLY A 72 15.13 -0.52 5.40
C GLY A 72 15.87 -1.80 5.01
N GLY A 73 15.61 -2.33 3.81
CA GLY A 73 16.32 -3.47 3.24
C GLY A 73 17.81 -3.16 3.00
N GLY A 74 18.13 -1.99 2.43
CA GLY A 74 19.51 -1.55 2.22
C GLY A 74 20.29 -1.29 3.52
N ILE A 75 19.61 -0.94 4.61
CA ILE A 75 20.22 -0.83 5.95
C ILE A 75 20.45 -2.21 6.59
N LEU A 76 19.67 -3.21 6.18
CA LEU A 76 19.73 -4.58 6.73
C LEU A 76 20.80 -5.46 6.06
N SER A 77 21.08 -5.21 4.77
CA SER A 77 22.12 -5.86 3.95
C SER A 77 23.52 -5.37 4.29
#